data_AF-A0A3M0JJE3-F1
#
_entry.id   AF-A0A3M0JJE3-F1
#
_cell.length_a   1.000
_cell.length_b   1.000
_cell.length_c   1.000
_cell.angle_alpha   90.00
_cell.angle_beta   90.00
_cell.angle_gamma   90.00
#
_symmetry.space_group_name_H-M   'P 1'
#
loop_
_entity.id
_entity.type
_entity.pdbx_description
1 polymer ?
#
loop_
_entity_poly.entity_id
_entity_poly.type
_entity_poly.pdbx_seq_one_letter_code
_entity_poly.pdbx_strand_id
1 'polypeptide(L)' 'MGEPVIHECLEAIEATCSSCLDLKDTLLENTETWSTDGSSYVISGRHAGYVVTMSREVIESGPLPTNTSAQKAEITA' A
#
# COMPACT_ATOMS: atom_id res chain seq x y z
N MET A 1 -30.49 31.87 -18.18
CA MET A 1 -29.71 31.95 -16.94
C MET A 1 -29.39 30.51 -16.55
N GLY A 2 -28.19 30.03 -16.84
CA GLY A 2 -27.78 28.66 -16.52
C GLY A 2 -27.18 28.63 -15.12
N GLU A 3 -27.58 27.66 -14.30
CA GLU A 3 -26.98 27.44 -12.99
C GLU A 3 -25.48 27.15 -13.11
N PRO A 4 -24.65 27.63 -12.17
CA PRO A 4 -23.22 27.29 -12.15
C PRO A 4 -23.07 25.80 -11.84
N VAL A 5 -22.48 25.04 -12.76
CA VAL A 5 -22.07 23.66 -12.49
C VAL A 5 -20.89 23.72 -11.53
N ILE A 6 -21.12 23.39 -10.26
CA ILE A 6 -20.07 23.23 -9.26
C ILE A 6 -19.36 21.90 -9.57
N HIS A 7 -18.14 21.99 -10.09
CA HIS A 7 -17.27 20.85 -10.31
C HIS A 7 -16.37 20.67 -9.09
N GLU A 8 -16.84 19.92 -8.09
CA GLU A 8 -16.02 19.51 -6.95
C GLU A 8 -15.10 18.36 -7.39
N CYS A 9 -13.98 18.72 -8.02
CA CYS A 9 -13.01 17.76 -8.54
C CYS A 9 -12.48 16.80 -7.45
N LEU A 10 -12.47 17.22 -6.20
CA LEU A 10 -11.96 16.43 -5.08
C LEU A 10 -12.83 15.21 -4.79
N GLU A 11 -14.14 15.37 -4.73
CA GLU A 11 -15.09 14.27 -4.49
C GLU A 11 -15.06 13.25 -5.65
N ALA A 12 -14.93 13.74 -6.89
CA ALA A 12 -14.79 12.89 -8.07
C ALA A 12 -13.47 12.10 -8.11
N ILE A 13 -12.35 12.71 -7.71
CA ILE A 13 -11.04 12.05 -7.63
C ILE A 13 -11.04 10.98 -6.52
N GLU A 14 -11.61 11.30 -5.36
CA GLU A 14 -11.71 10.39 -4.22
C GLU A 14 -12.58 9.17 -4.54
N ALA A 15 -13.77 9.38 -5.12
CA ALA A 15 -14.66 8.30 -5.53
C ALA A 15 -14.11 7.43 -6.67
N THR A 16 -13.28 8.00 -7.56
CA THR A 16 -12.70 7.26 -8.70
C THR A 16 -11.43 6.50 -8.30
N CYS A 17 -10.65 6.99 -7.33
CA CYS A 17 -9.42 6.36 -6.87
C CYS A 17 -9.61 5.38 -5.71
N SER A 18 -10.76 5.39 -5.02
CA SER A 18 -11.00 4.47 -3.92
C SER A 18 -11.67 3.18 -4.40
N SER A 19 -10.85 2.15 -4.65
CA SER A 19 -11.34 0.82 -5.06
C SER A 19 -12.10 0.07 -3.95
N CYS A 20 -12.01 0.54 -2.69
CA CYS A 20 -12.68 -0.02 -1.53
C CYS A 20 -13.26 1.12 -0.65
N LEU A 21 -14.49 1.54 -0.93
CA LEU A 21 -15.15 2.65 -0.22
C LEU A 21 -15.37 2.39 1.28
N ASP A 22 -15.26 1.14 1.72
CA ASP A 22 -15.37 0.69 3.10
C ASP A 22 -14.03 0.61 3.84
N LEU A 23 -12.89 0.81 3.14
CA LEU A 23 -11.57 0.85 3.75
C LEU A 23 -11.44 2.10 4.64
N LYS A 24 -10.91 1.90 5.86
CA LYS A 24 -10.70 2.97 6.84
C LYS A 24 -9.28 2.96 7.35
N ASP A 25 -8.73 4.15 7.60
CA ASP A 25 -7.41 4.34 8.22
C ASP A 25 -7.42 4.17 9.75
N THR A 26 -8.54 3.71 10.32
CA THR A 26 -8.71 3.47 11.75
C THR A 26 -8.61 1.98 12.06
N LEU A 27 -7.91 1.63 13.14
CA LEU A 27 -7.87 0.25 13.64
C LEU A 27 -9.28 -0.25 13.95
N LEU A 28 -9.55 -1.51 13.60
CA LEU A 28 -10.75 -2.23 14.00
C LEU A 28 -10.54 -2.92 15.37
N GLU A 29 -11.59 -2.93 16.18
CA GLU A 29 -11.60 -3.65 17.46
C GLU A 29 -11.59 -5.17 17.23
N ASN A 30 -10.79 -5.90 18.01
CA ASN A 30 -10.70 -7.38 18.00
C ASN A 30 -10.23 -8.01 16.67
N THR A 31 -9.44 -7.31 15.87
CA THR A 31 -8.81 -7.88 14.65
C THR A 31 -7.34 -8.21 14.87
N GLU A 32 -6.82 -9.17 14.11
CA GLU A 32 -5.38 -9.39 14.02
C GLU A 32 -4.70 -8.18 13.35
N THR A 33 -3.53 -7.79 13.87
CA THR A 33 -2.72 -6.72 13.28
C THR A 33 -1.55 -7.32 12.54
N TRP A 34 -1.52 -7.11 11.23
CA TRP A 34 -0.41 -7.50 10.37
C TRP A 34 0.43 -6.26 10.04
N SER A 35 1.73 -6.46 9.84
CA SER A 35 2.65 -5.42 9.40
C SER A 35 3.42 -5.90 8.19
N THR A 36 3.44 -5.10 7.14
CA THR A 36 4.16 -5.36 5.89
C THR A 36 5.36 -4.41 5.79
N ASP A 37 6.43 -4.87 5.16
CA ASP A 37 7.57 -4.03 4.80
C ASP A 37 8.19 -4.53 3.49
N GLY A 38 8.54 -3.59 2.63
CA GLY A 38 9.20 -3.84 1.36
C GLY A 38 10.52 -3.10 1.26
N SER A 39 11.62 -3.84 1.11
CA SER A 39 12.96 -3.25 1.01
C SER A 39 13.51 -3.28 -0.41
N SER A 40 14.30 -2.26 -0.76
CA SER A 40 15.17 -2.28 -1.95
C SER A 40 16.47 -1.53 -1.69
N TYR A 41 17.61 -2.17 -1.99
CA TYR A 41 18.94 -1.57 -1.84
C TYR A 41 19.85 -1.93 -3.02
N VAL A 42 20.95 -1.19 -3.17
CA VAL A 42 21.92 -1.39 -4.26
C VAL A 42 23.30 -1.69 -3.67
N ILE A 43 23.71 -2.96 -3.74
CA ILE A 43 25.06 -3.43 -3.39
C ILE A 43 25.43 -4.46 -4.44
N SER A 44 26.42 -4.17 -5.29
CA SER A 44 26.83 -5.06 -6.40
C SER A 44 25.68 -5.48 -7.34
N GLY A 45 24.63 -4.66 -7.41
CA GLY A 45 23.36 -4.98 -8.04
C GLY A 45 22.19 -4.54 -7.15
N ARG A 46 20.99 -4.45 -7.73
CA ARG A 46 19.79 -4.10 -6.96
C ARG A 46 19.16 -5.35 -6.36
N HIS A 47 18.90 -5.30 -5.07
CA HIS A 47 18.25 -6.35 -4.31
C HIS A 47 16.93 -5.79 -3.78
N ALA A 48 15.90 -6.62 -3.76
CA ALA A 48 14.61 -6.26 -3.21
C ALA A 48 13.95 -7.49 -2.60
N GLY A 49 13.11 -7.25 -1.60
CA GLY A 49 12.37 -8.30 -0.91
C GLY A 49 11.19 -7.70 -0.15
N TYR A 50 10.32 -8.58 0.32
CA TYR A 50 9.17 -8.22 1.14
C TYR A 50 9.07 -9.12 2.37
N VAL A 51 8.34 -8.66 3.36
CA VAL A 51 7.99 -9.43 4.55
C VAL A 51 6.60 -9.04 5.06
N VAL A 52 5.86 -10.05 5.53
CA VAL A 52 4.60 -9.92 6.26
C VAL A 52 4.80 -10.51 7.64
N THR A 53 4.50 -9.73 8.67
CA THR A 53 4.68 -10.12 10.07
C THR A 53 3.38 -9.98 10.85
N MET A 54 3.25 -10.80 11.88
CA MET A 54 2.23 -10.65 12.90
C MET A 54 2.93 -10.63 14.26
N SER A 55 2.78 -9.51 14.99
CA SER A 55 3.49 -9.26 16.26
C SER A 55 5.02 -9.35 16.15
N ARG A 56 5.61 -10.53 16.41
CA ARG A 56 7.07 -10.78 16.37
C ARG A 56 7.44 -11.96 15.47
N GLU A 57 6.47 -12.50 14.75
CA GLU A 57 6.63 -13.68 13.91
C GLU A 57 6.56 -13.30 12.44
N VAL A 58 7.40 -13.93 11.63
CA VAL A 58 7.34 -13.79 10.16
C VAL A 58 6.31 -14.79 9.64
N ILE A 59 5.26 -14.28 9.00
CA ILE A 59 4.22 -15.10 8.38
C ILE A 59 4.62 -15.45 6.95
N GLU A 60 5.14 -14.47 6.22
CA GLU A 60 5.61 -14.63 4.84
C GLU A 60 6.80 -13.71 4.57
N SER A 61 7.72 -14.16 3.72
CA SER A 61 8.77 -13.31 3.16
C SER A 61 9.32 -13.91 1.87
N GLY A 62 9.88 -13.06 1.01
CA GLY A 62 10.46 -13.53 -0.24
C GLY A 62 11.32 -12.51 -0.97
N PRO A 63 12.17 -12.98 -1.89
CA PRO A 63 12.91 -12.11 -2.79
C PRO A 63 12.00 -11.54 -3.88
N LEU A 64 12.26 -10.32 -4.31
CA LEU A 64 11.60 -9.67 -5.44
C LEU A 64 12.57 -9.52 -6.62
N PRO A 65 12.06 -9.31 -7.86
CA PRO A 65 12.91 -9.07 -9.02
C PRO A 65 13.93 -7.94 -8.78
N THR A 66 15.13 -8.13 -9.31
CA THR A 66 16.30 -7.22 -9.19
C THR A 66 16.00 -5.79 -9.64
N ASN A 67 14.94 -5.51 -10.40
CA ASN A 67 14.56 -4.15 -10.83
C ASN A 67 13.46 -3.50 -9.97
N THR A 68 13.08 -4.11 -8.84
CA THR A 68 12.00 -3.62 -7.98
C THR A 68 12.46 -2.42 -7.16
N SER A 69 11.71 -1.31 -7.20
CA SER A 69 11.94 -0.13 -6.36
C SER A 69 11.46 -0.38 -4.93
N ALA A 70 11.89 0.45 -3.97
CA ALA A 70 11.40 0.37 -2.59
C ALA A 70 9.87 0.53 -2.54
N GLN A 71 9.31 1.55 -3.19
CA GLN A 71 7.86 1.75 -3.27
C GLN A 71 7.11 0.53 -3.84
N LYS A 72 7.65 -0.12 -4.87
CA LYS A 72 7.03 -1.31 -5.44
C LYS A 72 7.16 -2.51 -4.50
N ALA A 73 8.25 -2.62 -3.75
CA ALA A 73 8.40 -3.63 -2.71
C ALA A 73 7.34 -3.46 -1.63
N GLU A 74 7.10 -2.23 -1.15
CA GLU A 74 6.07 -1.92 -0.15
C GLU A 74 4.65 -2.27 -0.62
N ILE A 75 4.35 -2.04 -1.92
CA ILE A 75 3.05 -2.40 -2.51
C ILE A 75 2.91 -3.92 -2.72
N THR A 76 4.03 -4.63 -2.85
CA THR A 76 4.03 -6.09 -3.05
C THR A 76 3.98 -6.85 -1.72
N ALA A 77 4.48 -6.23 -0.64
CA ALA A 77 4.49 -6.76 0.72
C ALA A 77 3.09 -6.85 1.31
#